data_AF-T1FTN5-F1
#
_entry.id   AF-T1FTN5-F1
#
_cell.length_a   1.000
_cell.length_b   1.000
_cell.length_c   1.000
_cell.angle_alpha   90.00
_cell.angle_beta   90.00
_cell.angle_gamma   90.00
#
_symmetry.space_group_name_H-M   'P 1'
#
loop_
_entity.id
_entity.type
_entity.pdbx_description
1 polymer ?
#
loop_
_entity_poly.entity_id
_entity_poly.type
_entity_poly.pdbx_seq_one_letter_code
_entity_poly.pdbx_strand_id
1 'polypeptide(L)'
;MAFVKNGDCKRGVAVLICSLMFIIYVMLAAVILERETGRNFSLLFMENNESSLTHRLEIYPAYRFNRDVDLKLTWSAYNLSLVNITTLVGGPLVVAVPGRLELNMTERAWKSIKIEASDKIGVYAMNRHEGTCDGFMVLPHHMLGTKHYVVCYFPENKQTQLAFASVESNTTVVLSLRAATRPSLVIRWNNLTYRGGSNITFNLDRDETVQIKSNGDLTGCGVFSDKPIAVFSGNDLTKVAEKVDIINEDNLTLNYLVEQIPDVSHWGTRFYLAPFISSNNSDSSDYQVKIVCSNPGTNIVLYLYDQPSSIFCSNSGDSNKTFIPYNKAVSIHSNYPILVAQIFGSTFTRGPSMAIITPVEKFNSFYTFSTAYSESADIQFNHYIHIVSTFNETKNLRLNDREIAQSIKWSSFTDNSTYVWCMLQLREGLQAMHNSNKMQFGVTVLGDSKTAKYCSYAYSAGLCS
;
A
#
# COMPACT_ATOMS: atom_id res chain seq x y z
N MET A 1 -61.26 34.70 37.58
CA MET A 1 -59.92 35.32 37.42
C MET A 1 -58.92 34.17 37.30
N ALA A 2 -58.30 34.07 36.12
CA ALA A 2 -57.19 33.21 35.67
C ALA A 2 -56.88 31.88 36.39
N PHE A 3 -57.17 30.76 35.72
CA PHE A 3 -56.43 29.50 35.83
C PHE A 3 -55.23 29.55 34.86
N VAL A 4 -54.00 29.57 35.38
CA VAL A 4 -52.77 29.47 34.58
C VAL A 4 -52.33 27.99 34.52
N LYS A 5 -52.07 27.52 33.31
CA LYS A 5 -51.72 26.14 32.93
C LYS A 5 -50.33 25.73 33.43
N ASN A 6 -50.24 24.62 34.17
CA ASN A 6 -49.00 23.91 34.52
C ASN A 6 -48.51 22.94 33.41
N GLY A 7 -48.59 23.36 32.14
CA GLY A 7 -48.30 22.49 30.98
C GLY A 7 -46.90 22.61 30.37
N ASP A 8 -46.22 23.73 30.58
CA ASP A 8 -45.10 24.12 29.70
C ASP A 8 -43.70 23.74 30.22
N CYS A 9 -43.53 23.49 31.51
CA CYS A 9 -42.21 23.18 32.07
C CYS A 9 -41.72 21.75 31.75
N LYS A 10 -42.63 20.78 31.57
CA LYS A 10 -42.25 19.38 31.27
C LYS A 10 -41.94 19.13 29.79
N ARG A 11 -42.50 19.94 28.88
CA ARG A 11 -42.20 19.86 27.43
C ARG A 11 -40.83 20.43 27.09
N GLY A 12 -40.40 21.51 27.73
CA GLY A 12 -39.08 22.11 27.50
C GLY A 12 -37.91 21.20 27.88
N VAL A 13 -38.02 20.46 28.99
CA VAL A 13 -36.97 19.54 29.46
C VAL A 13 -36.88 18.29 28.60
N ALA A 14 -38.02 17.73 28.15
CA ALA A 14 -38.02 16.57 27.25
C ALA A 14 -37.43 16.90 25.86
N VAL A 15 -37.73 18.09 25.32
CA VAL A 15 -37.14 18.57 24.06
C VAL A 15 -35.63 18.78 24.20
N LEU A 16 -35.16 19.39 25.30
CA LEU A 16 -33.72 19.57 25.52
C LEU A 16 -32.96 18.25 25.64
N ILE A 17 -33.53 17.25 26.33
CA ILE A 17 -32.91 15.92 26.48
C ILE A 17 -32.88 15.18 25.14
N CYS A 18 -33.95 15.23 24.35
CA CYS A 18 -33.95 14.68 22.99
C CYS A 18 -32.95 15.40 22.07
N SER A 19 -32.81 16.72 22.16
CA SER A 19 -31.84 17.48 21.39
C SER A 19 -30.40 17.18 21.81
N LEU A 20 -30.11 17.04 23.11
CA LEU A 20 -28.80 16.63 23.60
C LEU A 20 -28.47 15.18 23.22
N MET A 21 -29.42 14.25 23.33
CA MET A 21 -29.21 12.87 22.87
C MET A 21 -29.06 12.78 21.35
N PHE A 22 -29.74 13.63 20.57
CA PHE A 22 -29.54 13.71 19.13
C PHE A 22 -28.19 14.32 18.77
N ILE A 23 -27.72 15.36 19.48
CA ILE A 23 -26.38 15.92 19.28
C ILE A 23 -25.30 14.94 19.71
N ILE A 24 -25.47 14.21 20.82
CA ILE A 24 -24.54 13.16 21.25
C ILE A 24 -24.59 11.98 20.26
N TYR A 25 -25.75 11.61 19.73
CA TYR A 25 -25.88 10.57 18.70
C TYR A 25 -25.26 11.03 17.37
N VAL A 26 -25.41 12.29 16.96
CA VAL A 26 -24.75 12.85 15.77
C VAL A 26 -23.24 12.98 15.99
N MET A 27 -22.78 13.33 17.19
CA MET A 27 -21.36 13.38 17.57
C MET A 27 -20.74 11.97 17.64
N LEU A 28 -21.44 10.97 18.19
CA LEU A 28 -21.03 9.56 18.18
C LEU A 28 -21.18 8.92 16.80
N ALA A 29 -22.13 9.38 15.98
CA ALA A 29 -22.27 8.94 14.60
C ALA A 29 -21.25 9.60 13.65
N ALA A 30 -20.66 10.73 14.04
CA ALA A 30 -19.63 11.43 13.28
C ALA A 30 -18.19 11.00 13.60
N VAL A 31 -17.96 10.11 14.57
CA VAL A 31 -16.66 9.45 14.72
C VAL A 31 -16.53 8.34 13.66
N ILE A 32 -16.38 8.76 12.41
CA ILE A 32 -15.69 7.93 11.42
C ILE A 32 -14.24 7.99 11.84
N LEU A 33 -13.73 6.89 12.40
CA LEU A 33 -12.34 6.78 12.79
C LEU A 33 -11.52 6.63 11.50
N GLU A 34 -11.14 7.77 10.91
CA GLU A 34 -10.17 7.90 9.81
C GLU A 34 -8.79 7.47 10.35
N ARG A 35 -8.57 6.17 10.55
CA ARG A 35 -7.40 5.59 11.25
C ARG A 35 -6.16 5.48 10.36
N GLU A 36 -6.35 5.41 9.05
CA GLU A 36 -5.33 5.37 8.01
C GLU A 36 -4.81 6.78 7.65
N THR A 37 -5.45 7.82 8.16
CA THR A 37 -5.11 9.21 7.87
C THR A 37 -4.20 9.81 8.94
N GLY A 38 -3.37 10.77 8.55
CA GLY A 38 -2.48 11.45 9.47
C GLY A 38 -2.11 12.86 9.01
N ARG A 39 -1.27 13.51 9.80
CA ARG A 39 -0.79 14.88 9.54
C ARG A 39 0.71 14.96 9.24
N ASN A 40 1.46 13.94 9.61
CA ASN A 40 2.90 13.91 9.45
C ASN A 40 3.29 12.60 8.78
N PHE A 41 4.05 12.71 7.70
CA PHE A 41 4.53 11.60 6.90
C PHE A 41 5.99 11.80 6.56
N SER A 42 6.70 10.70 6.37
CA SER A 42 8.02 10.67 5.76
C SER A 42 8.00 9.59 4.69
N LEU A 43 8.37 9.96 3.47
CA LEU A 43 8.58 9.01 2.39
C LEU A 43 9.96 9.19 1.75
N LEU A 44 10.32 8.23 0.92
CA LEU A 44 11.45 8.28 0.00
C LEU A 44 11.00 7.65 -1.33
N PHE A 45 11.80 7.83 -2.37
CA PHE A 45 11.60 7.13 -3.64
C PHE A 45 12.83 6.26 -3.89
N MET A 46 12.64 4.93 -3.93
CA MET A 46 13.71 3.99 -4.32
C MET A 46 13.97 4.07 -5.82
N GLU A 47 15.14 3.61 -6.25
CA GLU A 47 15.55 3.62 -7.66
C GLU A 47 14.56 2.87 -8.56
N ASN A 48 13.92 3.58 -9.50
CA ASN A 48 13.07 3.04 -10.54
C ASN A 48 13.82 3.06 -11.87
N ASN A 49 14.48 1.94 -12.16
CA ASN A 49 15.41 1.77 -13.28
C ASN A 49 16.58 2.79 -13.28
N GLU A 50 17.64 2.50 -14.04
CA GLU A 50 18.87 3.31 -14.00
C GLU A 50 18.62 4.77 -14.39
N SER A 51 19.31 5.67 -13.68
CA SER A 51 19.12 7.12 -13.67
C SER A 51 18.93 7.75 -15.06
N SER A 52 17.81 8.43 -15.26
CA SER A 52 17.55 9.25 -16.44
C SER A 52 16.99 10.61 -16.02
N LEU A 53 16.94 11.57 -16.94
CA LEU A 53 16.40 12.91 -16.66
C LEU A 53 14.86 12.94 -16.66
N THR A 54 14.18 11.79 -16.83
CA THR A 54 12.71 11.71 -17.00
C THR A 54 11.95 11.25 -15.76
N HIS A 55 12.64 11.05 -14.63
CA HIS A 55 12.01 10.64 -13.36
C HIS A 55 10.98 11.66 -12.86
N ARG A 56 9.80 11.14 -12.56
CA ARG A 56 8.65 11.88 -12.05
C ARG A 56 8.23 11.23 -10.74
N LEU A 57 8.45 11.98 -9.68
CA LEU A 57 8.12 11.58 -8.34
C LEU A 57 6.86 12.35 -7.94
N GLU A 58 5.83 11.63 -7.54
CA GLU A 58 4.48 12.16 -7.45
C GLU A 58 3.87 11.80 -6.10
N ILE A 59 3.26 12.77 -5.44
CA ILE A 59 2.52 12.60 -4.19
C ILE A 59 1.05 12.91 -4.45
N TYR A 60 0.18 12.04 -3.98
CA TYR A 60 -1.27 12.08 -4.17
C TYR A 60 -1.96 12.16 -2.80
N PRO A 61 -2.33 13.38 -2.35
CA PRO A 61 -3.08 13.57 -1.13
C PRO A 61 -4.51 13.08 -1.30
N ALA A 62 -5.04 12.36 -0.31
CA ALA A 62 -6.42 11.90 -0.31
C ALA A 62 -7.17 12.38 0.93
N TYR A 63 -8.28 13.09 0.71
CA TYR A 63 -9.05 13.76 1.76
C TYR A 63 -10.52 13.89 1.34
N ARG A 64 -11.38 14.40 2.21
CA ARG A 64 -12.78 14.68 1.86
C ARG A 64 -12.90 16.02 1.12
N PHE A 65 -13.65 16.04 0.02
CA PHE A 65 -13.85 17.17 -0.91
C PHE A 65 -14.46 18.47 -0.34
N ASN A 66 -14.61 18.60 0.97
CA ASN A 66 -15.29 19.73 1.61
C ASN A 66 -14.43 20.48 2.64
N ARG A 67 -13.11 20.28 2.61
CA ARG A 67 -12.17 20.96 3.51
C ARG A 67 -10.92 21.38 2.74
N ASP A 68 -10.44 22.58 3.04
CA ASP A 68 -9.15 23.06 2.56
C ASP A 68 -8.05 22.44 3.44
N VAL A 69 -7.03 21.88 2.81
CA VAL A 69 -5.87 21.29 3.51
C VAL A 69 -4.60 21.94 2.99
N ASP A 70 -3.81 22.52 3.89
CA ASP A 70 -2.48 23.02 3.57
C ASP A 70 -1.49 21.88 3.69
N LEU A 71 -0.73 21.65 2.62
CA LEU A 71 0.39 20.72 2.61
C LEU A 71 1.71 21.46 2.55
N LYS A 72 2.60 21.11 3.45
CA LYS A 72 3.97 21.57 3.49
C LYS A 72 4.90 20.38 3.27
N LEU A 73 5.60 20.39 2.14
CA LEU A 73 6.63 19.41 1.82
C LEU A 73 8.00 20.02 2.14
N THR A 74 8.81 19.28 2.90
CA THR A 74 10.19 19.67 3.24
C THR A 74 11.13 18.51 2.97
N TRP A 75 12.27 18.78 2.34
CA TRP A 75 13.37 17.83 2.17
C TRP A 75 14.70 18.55 2.34
N SER A 76 15.73 17.83 2.76
CA SER A 76 17.06 18.38 3.05
C SER A 76 18.14 17.77 2.16
N ALA A 77 17.89 17.73 0.85
CA ALA A 77 18.89 17.25 -0.10
C ALA A 77 19.93 18.36 -0.38
N TYR A 78 21.22 18.02 -0.30
CA TYR A 78 22.33 18.92 -0.69
C TYR A 78 22.36 20.27 0.05
N ASN A 79 22.06 20.30 1.36
CA ASN A 79 21.98 21.52 2.18
C ASN A 79 20.93 22.56 1.72
N LEU A 80 19.98 22.16 0.87
CA LEU A 80 18.86 23.00 0.45
C LEU A 80 17.57 22.49 1.08
N SER A 81 17.07 23.24 2.07
CA SER A 81 15.71 23.06 2.58
C SER A 81 14.74 23.80 1.66
N LEU A 82 14.06 23.06 0.79
CA LEU A 82 12.98 23.60 -0.02
C LEU A 82 11.66 23.30 0.67
N VAL A 83 10.85 24.35 0.80
CA VAL A 83 9.50 24.26 1.34
C VAL A 83 8.53 24.49 0.19
N ASN A 84 7.78 23.46 -0.17
CA ASN A 84 6.65 23.62 -1.09
C ASN A 84 5.36 23.66 -0.26
N ILE A 85 4.59 24.74 -0.38
CA ILE A 85 3.29 24.89 0.29
C ILE A 85 2.22 24.85 -0.79
N THR A 86 1.33 23.87 -0.71
CA THR A 86 0.18 23.73 -1.60
C THR A 86 -1.09 23.70 -0.77
N THR A 87 -2.00 24.63 -1.00
CA THR A 87 -3.36 24.54 -0.45
C THR A 87 -4.22 23.70 -1.38
N LEU A 88 -4.78 22.64 -0.84
CA LEU A 88 -5.68 21.72 -1.53
C LEU A 88 -7.11 22.24 -1.43
N VAL A 89 -7.51 23.13 -2.35
CA VAL A 89 -8.89 23.62 -2.51
C VAL A 89 -9.41 23.17 -3.87
N GLY A 90 -9.91 21.94 -3.98
CA GLY A 90 -10.14 21.34 -5.32
C GLY A 90 -8.87 21.36 -6.17
N GLY A 91 -7.70 21.33 -5.51
CA GLY A 91 -6.37 21.52 -6.07
C GLY A 91 -5.89 20.35 -6.94
N PRO A 92 -4.63 20.37 -7.42
CA PRO A 92 -4.13 19.34 -8.30
C PRO A 92 -4.18 17.97 -7.60
N LEU A 93 -4.60 16.95 -8.35
CA LEU A 93 -4.64 15.54 -7.93
C LEU A 93 -3.26 15.06 -7.45
N VAL A 94 -2.20 15.74 -7.89
CA VAL A 94 -0.80 15.37 -7.74
C VAL A 94 0.06 16.56 -7.32
N VAL A 95 1.00 16.33 -6.41
CA VAL A 95 2.09 17.22 -6.06
C VAL A 95 3.38 16.60 -6.61
N ALA A 96 3.96 17.22 -7.63
CA ALA A 96 5.24 16.78 -8.19
C ALA A 96 6.40 17.14 -7.26
N VAL A 97 7.37 16.24 -7.14
CA VAL A 97 8.62 16.50 -6.41
C VAL A 97 9.84 16.32 -7.32
N PRO A 98 10.97 16.99 -7.05
CA PRO A 98 12.14 16.92 -7.92
C PRO A 98 12.70 15.50 -8.04
N GLY A 99 12.91 15.03 -9.28
CA GLY A 99 13.44 13.68 -9.56
C GLY A 99 14.78 13.36 -8.88
N ARG A 100 15.60 14.37 -8.57
CA ARG A 100 16.86 14.21 -7.79
C ARG A 100 16.69 13.67 -6.37
N LEU A 101 15.45 13.58 -5.87
CA LEU A 101 15.11 12.97 -4.58
C LEU A 101 14.95 11.45 -4.67
N GLU A 102 15.02 10.87 -5.86
CA GLU A 102 15.12 9.43 -6.01
C GLU A 102 16.48 8.93 -5.51
N LEU A 103 16.46 7.82 -4.78
CA LEU A 103 17.68 7.11 -4.37
C LEU A 103 18.32 6.42 -5.58
N ASN A 104 19.64 6.33 -5.59
CA ASN A 104 20.41 5.76 -6.68
C ASN A 104 21.45 4.76 -6.16
N MET A 105 21.42 3.55 -6.71
CA MET A 105 22.26 2.42 -6.31
C MET A 105 22.15 2.11 -4.81
N THR A 106 23.15 1.44 -4.26
CA THR A 106 23.31 1.32 -2.81
C THR A 106 23.94 2.62 -2.30
N GLU A 107 23.19 3.43 -1.54
CA GLU A 107 23.66 4.73 -1.05
C GLU A 107 23.13 5.11 0.34
N ARG A 108 23.79 6.08 0.98
CA ARG A 108 23.29 6.88 2.11
C ARG A 108 23.11 8.32 1.63
N ALA A 109 21.95 8.92 1.92
CA ALA A 109 21.61 10.27 1.48
C ALA A 109 20.66 10.98 2.45
N TRP A 110 20.35 12.25 2.18
CA TRP A 110 19.23 12.99 2.80
C TRP A 110 18.14 13.25 1.75
N LYS A 111 17.48 12.17 1.33
CA LYS A 111 16.45 12.21 0.28
C LYS A 111 15.04 11.89 0.79
N SER A 112 14.84 11.84 2.11
CA SER A 112 13.49 11.73 2.65
C SER A 112 12.71 13.04 2.48
N ILE A 113 11.42 12.91 2.19
CA ILE A 113 10.47 14.01 2.06
C ILE A 113 9.53 13.95 3.24
N LYS A 114 9.55 15.00 4.07
CA LYS A 114 8.57 15.22 5.14
C LYS A 114 7.35 15.92 4.56
N ILE A 115 6.17 15.37 4.85
CA ILE A 115 4.88 16.01 4.54
C ILE A 115 4.21 16.39 5.87
N GLU A 116 3.84 17.66 5.99
CA GLU A 116 3.03 18.19 7.10
C GLU A 116 1.71 18.70 6.53
N ALA A 117 0.58 18.16 7.01
CA ALA A 117 -0.75 18.55 6.60
C ALA A 117 -1.49 19.29 7.73
N SER A 118 -2.25 20.33 7.40
CA SER A 118 -3.04 21.08 8.38
C SER A 118 -4.21 20.27 8.96
N ASP A 119 -4.67 19.25 8.24
CA ASP A 119 -5.66 18.28 8.71
C ASP A 119 -5.28 16.84 8.33
N LYS A 120 -6.00 15.87 8.90
CA LYS A 120 -5.78 14.45 8.61
C LYS A 120 -6.11 14.13 7.16
N ILE A 121 -5.16 13.50 6.48
CA ILE A 121 -5.30 13.02 5.10
C ILE A 121 -4.70 11.63 4.94
N GLY A 122 -5.11 10.89 3.91
CA GLY A 122 -4.31 9.80 3.35
C GLY A 122 -3.26 10.37 2.39
N VAL A 123 -2.16 9.65 2.21
CA VAL A 123 -1.11 10.02 1.25
C VAL A 123 -0.72 8.78 0.47
N TYR A 124 -0.67 8.91 -0.85
CA TYR A 124 -0.12 7.91 -1.75
C TYR A 124 1.01 8.54 -2.54
N ALA A 125 1.93 7.73 -3.03
CA ALA A 125 3.02 8.20 -3.85
C ALA A 125 3.20 7.28 -5.05
N MET A 126 3.74 7.84 -6.14
CA MET A 126 4.09 7.07 -7.32
C MET A 126 5.48 7.49 -7.80
N ASN A 127 6.33 6.50 -8.04
CA ASN A 127 7.58 6.70 -8.77
C ASN A 127 7.30 6.36 -10.23
N ARG A 128 7.44 7.32 -11.15
CA ARG A 128 7.20 7.13 -12.57
C ARG A 128 8.45 7.49 -13.37
N HIS A 129 8.86 6.58 -14.21
CA HIS A 129 9.88 6.77 -15.23
C HIS A 129 9.30 6.32 -16.59
N GLU A 130 9.93 6.70 -17.69
CA GLU A 130 9.50 6.22 -19.01
C GLU A 130 9.54 4.68 -19.06
N GLY A 131 8.38 4.07 -19.29
CA GLY A 131 8.23 2.61 -19.39
C GLY A 131 8.06 1.85 -18.07
N THR A 132 8.16 2.51 -16.91
CA THR A 132 8.10 1.82 -15.61
C THR A 132 7.62 2.74 -14.48
N CYS A 133 6.72 2.25 -13.64
CA CYS A 133 6.20 2.94 -12.48
C CYS A 133 5.64 1.95 -11.46
N ASP A 134 5.47 2.36 -10.21
CA ASP A 134 4.54 1.72 -9.29
C ASP A 134 4.19 2.73 -8.19
N GLY A 135 3.07 2.50 -7.52
CA GLY A 135 2.54 3.34 -6.47
C GLY A 135 2.53 2.64 -5.13
N PHE A 136 2.48 3.41 -4.05
CA PHE A 136 2.38 2.88 -2.70
C PHE A 136 1.59 3.82 -1.80
N MET A 137 0.99 3.26 -0.74
CA MET A 137 0.43 4.05 0.34
C MET A 137 1.53 4.54 1.27
N VAL A 138 1.49 5.81 1.66
CA VAL A 138 2.43 6.39 2.61
C VAL A 138 1.83 6.33 4.02
N LEU A 139 2.50 5.61 4.92
CA LEU A 139 2.07 5.46 6.30
C LEU A 139 2.36 6.76 7.10
N PRO A 140 1.39 7.30 7.85
CA PRO A 140 1.62 8.42 8.75
C PRO A 140 2.56 8.01 9.90
N HIS A 141 3.26 8.98 10.48
CA HIS A 141 4.27 8.75 11.54
C HIS A 141 3.75 7.93 12.72
N HIS A 142 2.48 8.08 13.09
CA HIS A 142 1.88 7.34 14.22
C HIS A 142 1.64 5.84 13.92
N MET A 143 1.75 5.42 12.66
CA MET A 143 1.68 4.03 12.20
C MET A 143 3.07 3.44 11.89
N LEU A 144 4.13 4.24 11.97
CA LEU A 144 5.50 3.71 11.84
C LEU A 144 5.87 2.92 13.10
N GLY A 145 6.71 1.91 12.93
CA GLY A 145 7.21 1.10 14.02
C GLY A 145 8.69 0.81 13.89
N THR A 146 9.16 -0.24 14.56
CA THR A 146 10.58 -0.54 14.73
C THR A 146 10.97 -1.94 14.31
N LYS A 147 10.01 -2.75 13.86
CA LYS A 147 10.21 -4.14 13.47
C LYS A 147 9.55 -4.40 12.12
N HIS A 148 10.38 -4.54 11.09
CA HIS A 148 9.92 -4.80 9.73
C HIS A 148 10.64 -6.00 9.12
N TYR A 149 9.95 -6.70 8.23
CA TYR A 149 10.58 -7.65 7.31
C TYR A 149 10.17 -7.28 5.89
N VAL A 150 11.14 -7.17 5.00
CA VAL A 150 10.93 -6.66 3.65
C VAL A 150 10.34 -7.73 2.72
N VAL A 151 9.73 -7.30 1.62
CA VAL A 151 9.18 -8.18 0.58
C VAL A 151 9.59 -7.70 -0.81
N CYS A 152 10.05 -8.63 -1.63
CA CYS A 152 10.47 -8.42 -3.01
C CYS A 152 9.95 -9.55 -3.90
N TYR A 153 9.92 -9.30 -5.22
CA TYR A 153 9.80 -10.37 -6.20
C TYR A 153 11.17 -11.02 -6.45
N PHE A 154 11.19 -12.35 -6.54
CA PHE A 154 12.39 -13.14 -6.87
C PHE A 154 12.00 -14.44 -7.59
N PRO A 155 12.73 -14.90 -8.64
CA PRO A 155 13.97 -14.33 -9.18
C PRO A 155 13.75 -12.98 -9.85
N GLU A 156 14.64 -12.02 -9.62
CA GLU A 156 14.59 -10.68 -10.23
C GLU A 156 15.05 -10.68 -11.69
N ASN A 157 14.66 -9.64 -12.44
CA ASN A 157 15.32 -9.33 -13.71
C ASN A 157 16.56 -8.45 -13.53
N LYS A 158 16.46 -7.39 -12.72
CA LYS A 158 17.59 -6.53 -12.35
C LYS A 158 18.03 -6.77 -10.92
N GLN A 159 17.44 -6.08 -9.94
CA GLN A 159 17.82 -6.19 -8.54
C GLN A 159 16.58 -6.16 -7.63
N THR A 160 16.64 -6.90 -6.52
CA THR A 160 15.77 -6.60 -5.38
C THR A 160 16.35 -5.41 -4.62
N GLN A 161 15.48 -4.64 -3.96
CA GLN A 161 15.91 -3.48 -3.19
C GLN A 161 15.07 -3.26 -1.94
N LEU A 162 15.71 -2.64 -0.96
CA LEU A 162 15.07 -2.07 0.22
C LEU A 162 15.67 -0.70 0.52
N ALA A 163 14.88 0.15 1.15
CA ALA A 163 15.34 1.42 1.68
C ALA A 163 14.62 1.77 2.97
N PHE A 164 15.22 2.66 3.76
CA PHE A 164 14.58 3.18 4.96
C PHE A 164 14.96 4.64 5.23
N ALA A 165 14.03 5.39 5.83
CA ALA A 165 14.18 6.79 6.22
C ALA A 165 13.94 6.98 7.73
N SER A 166 14.88 7.60 8.43
CA SER A 166 14.71 7.95 9.84
C SER A 166 13.83 9.19 10.02
N VAL A 167 12.85 9.13 10.92
CA VAL A 167 11.97 10.27 11.25
C VAL A 167 12.45 11.07 12.46
N GLU A 168 13.47 10.57 13.16
CA GLU A 168 14.11 11.16 14.33
C GLU A 168 15.64 11.11 14.20
N SER A 169 16.35 11.98 14.91
CA SER A 169 17.82 11.92 14.96
C SER A 169 18.31 10.88 15.96
N ASN A 170 19.56 10.43 15.80
CA ASN A 170 20.18 9.39 16.62
C ASN A 170 19.34 8.10 16.64
N THR A 171 18.92 7.64 15.46
CA THR A 171 18.20 6.36 15.30
C THR A 171 19.22 5.30 14.89
N THR A 172 19.31 4.22 15.66
CA THR A 172 20.12 3.06 15.31
C THR A 172 19.25 2.04 14.58
N VAL A 173 19.68 1.65 13.38
CA VAL A 173 19.01 0.66 12.53
C VAL A 173 19.93 -0.54 12.32
N VAL A 174 19.38 -1.74 12.46
CA VAL A 174 20.04 -3.01 12.17
C VAL A 174 19.33 -3.68 11.01
N LEU A 175 20.01 -3.79 9.87
CA LEU A 175 19.60 -4.63 8.75
C LEU A 175 20.15 -6.05 8.99
N SER A 176 19.25 -7.00 9.21
CA SER A 176 19.58 -8.41 9.42
C SER A 176 19.31 -9.23 8.16
N LEU A 177 20.37 -9.80 7.60
CA LEU A 177 20.33 -10.55 6.36
C LEU A 177 19.92 -12.01 6.62
N ARG A 178 18.98 -12.54 5.83
CA ARG A 178 18.60 -13.96 5.95
C ARG A 178 19.78 -14.89 5.64
N ALA A 179 19.97 -15.90 6.49
CA ALA A 179 21.06 -16.86 6.34
C ALA A 179 20.87 -17.82 5.15
N ALA A 180 19.64 -18.27 4.93
CA ALA A 180 19.32 -19.31 3.96
C ALA A 180 18.51 -18.77 2.77
N THR A 181 19.14 -17.96 1.92
CA THR A 181 18.59 -17.57 0.61
C THR A 181 19.27 -18.36 -0.51
N ARG A 182 18.57 -18.56 -1.63
CA ARG A 182 19.14 -19.17 -2.84
C ARG A 182 18.84 -18.27 -4.05
N PRO A 183 19.85 -17.65 -4.68
CA PRO A 183 21.28 -17.67 -4.32
C PRO A 183 21.54 -17.00 -2.97
N SER A 184 22.72 -17.25 -2.40
CA SER A 184 23.13 -16.63 -1.13
C SER A 184 23.22 -15.12 -1.27
N LEU A 185 22.63 -14.39 -0.33
CA LEU A 185 22.61 -12.94 -0.33
C LEU A 185 24.02 -12.37 -0.14
N VAL A 186 24.39 -11.38 -0.95
CA VAL A 186 25.66 -10.65 -0.87
C VAL A 186 25.40 -9.16 -1.04
N ILE A 187 25.74 -8.36 -0.03
CA ILE A 187 25.61 -6.90 -0.04
C ILE A 187 26.99 -6.28 0.15
N ARG A 188 27.29 -5.21 -0.60
CA ARG A 188 28.47 -4.38 -0.38
C ARG A 188 28.06 -3.05 0.22
N TRP A 189 28.69 -2.69 1.33
CA TRP A 189 28.45 -1.43 2.03
C TRP A 189 29.75 -0.91 2.64
N ASN A 190 30.11 0.36 2.39
CA ASN A 190 31.35 0.97 2.89
C ASN A 190 32.61 0.11 2.68
N ASN A 191 32.78 -0.43 1.47
CA ASN A 191 33.88 -1.33 1.08
C ASN A 191 33.93 -2.68 1.83
N LEU A 192 32.93 -3.00 2.65
CA LEU A 192 32.76 -4.30 3.30
C LEU A 192 31.75 -5.15 2.53
N THR A 193 31.95 -6.47 2.57
CA THR A 193 31.03 -7.45 1.98
C THR A 193 30.32 -8.20 3.09
N TYR A 194 29.00 -8.10 3.11
CA TYR A 194 28.11 -8.81 4.03
C TYR A 194 27.43 -9.95 3.30
N ARG A 195 27.32 -11.10 3.97
CA ARG A 195 26.67 -12.30 3.44
C ARG A 195 25.42 -12.65 4.24
N GLY A 196 24.57 -13.52 3.71
CA GLY A 196 23.43 -14.06 4.46
C GLY A 196 23.79 -14.44 5.90
N GLY A 197 22.97 -14.02 6.87
CA GLY A 197 23.19 -14.19 8.30
C GLY A 197 23.97 -13.05 8.97
N SER A 198 24.50 -12.10 8.20
CA SER A 198 25.19 -10.92 8.75
C SER A 198 24.21 -9.84 9.17
N ASN A 199 24.64 -8.97 10.08
CA ASN A 199 23.96 -7.73 10.43
C ASN A 199 24.77 -6.52 9.95
N ILE A 200 24.09 -5.50 9.45
CA ILE A 200 24.66 -4.19 9.11
C ILE A 200 23.99 -3.14 10.00
N THR A 201 24.79 -2.36 10.73
CA THR A 201 24.28 -1.32 11.64
C THR A 201 24.50 0.06 11.05
N PHE A 202 23.46 0.89 11.13
CA PHE A 202 23.44 2.29 10.68
C PHE A 202 23.05 3.18 11.85
N ASN A 203 23.71 4.33 11.99
CA ASN A 203 23.27 5.40 12.88
C ASN A 203 22.83 6.56 12.00
N LEU A 204 21.55 6.88 12.07
CA LEU A 204 20.89 7.85 11.21
C LEU A 204 20.43 9.08 11.99
N ASP A 205 20.63 10.23 11.37
CA ASP A 205 19.96 11.47 11.72
C ASP A 205 18.58 11.57 11.06
N ARG A 206 17.77 12.51 11.53
CA ARG A 206 16.45 12.79 10.95
C ARG A 206 16.58 13.05 9.44
N ASP A 207 15.65 12.48 8.69
CA ASP A 207 15.52 12.56 7.23
C ASP A 207 16.66 11.91 6.43
N GLU A 208 17.62 11.25 7.10
CA GLU A 208 18.58 10.39 6.42
C GLU A 208 17.93 9.11 5.91
N THR A 209 18.39 8.70 4.74
CA THR A 209 17.93 7.55 3.98
C THR A 209 19.08 6.62 3.66
N VAL A 210 18.81 5.32 3.66
CA VAL A 210 19.73 4.29 3.15
C VAL A 210 18.97 3.42 2.16
N GLN A 211 19.58 3.16 1.00
CA GLN A 211 19.12 2.15 0.04
C GLN A 211 20.14 1.03 -0.08
N ILE A 212 19.66 -0.22 -0.13
CA ILE A 212 20.46 -1.42 -0.39
C ILE A 212 19.84 -2.16 -1.56
N LYS A 213 20.64 -2.47 -2.58
CA LYS A 213 20.26 -3.30 -3.73
C LYS A 213 21.02 -4.62 -3.72
N SER A 214 20.42 -5.66 -4.27
CA SER A 214 21.00 -7.01 -4.33
C SER A 214 20.50 -7.82 -5.52
N ASN A 215 21.39 -8.64 -6.10
CA ASN A 215 21.07 -9.66 -7.10
C ASN A 215 20.61 -10.99 -6.44
N GLY A 216 19.92 -10.88 -5.32
CA GLY A 216 19.48 -12.02 -4.52
C GLY A 216 18.26 -11.61 -3.70
N ASP A 217 17.44 -12.58 -3.30
CA ASP A 217 16.16 -12.29 -2.64
C ASP A 217 16.35 -11.60 -1.27
N LEU A 218 16.02 -10.31 -1.20
CA LEU A 218 15.98 -9.57 0.07
C LEU A 218 14.77 -9.94 0.93
N THR A 219 13.77 -10.65 0.40
CA THR A 219 12.53 -10.97 1.13
C THR A 219 12.82 -11.63 2.47
N GLY A 220 12.23 -11.06 3.52
CA GLY A 220 12.34 -11.52 4.89
C GLY A 220 13.63 -11.10 5.59
N CYS A 221 14.50 -10.29 4.96
CA CYS A 221 15.51 -9.55 5.71
C CYS A 221 14.82 -8.60 6.70
N GLY A 222 15.35 -8.55 7.92
CA GLY A 222 14.79 -7.74 9.00
C GLY A 222 15.38 -6.33 9.00
N VAL A 223 14.53 -5.32 9.15
CA VAL A 223 14.94 -3.94 9.44
C VAL A 223 14.43 -3.60 10.84
N PHE A 224 15.35 -3.58 11.80
CA PHE A 224 15.05 -3.33 13.21
C PHE A 224 15.64 -2.00 13.65
N SER A 225 14.91 -1.23 14.46
CA SER A 225 15.39 0.06 14.96
C SER A 225 15.04 0.29 16.42
N ASP A 226 15.69 1.26 17.04
CA ASP A 226 15.37 1.73 18.40
C ASP A 226 14.26 2.79 18.43
N LYS A 227 14.01 3.45 17.29
CA LYS A 227 12.96 4.46 17.08
C LYS A 227 12.15 4.17 15.80
N PRO A 228 10.91 4.67 15.69
CA PRO A 228 10.08 4.48 14.50
C PRO A 228 10.80 4.88 13.20
N ILE A 229 10.62 4.07 12.15
CA ILE A 229 11.28 4.29 10.86
C ILE A 229 10.33 3.95 9.69
N ALA A 230 10.48 4.64 8.57
CA ALA A 230 9.76 4.30 7.34
C ALA A 230 10.61 3.33 6.52
N VAL A 231 10.09 2.13 6.22
CA VAL A 231 10.79 1.08 5.45
C VAL A 231 10.06 0.82 4.14
N PHE A 232 10.82 0.67 3.06
CA PHE A 232 10.31 0.44 1.71
C PHE A 232 11.04 -0.76 1.10
N SER A 233 10.37 -1.55 0.27
CA SER A 233 11.02 -2.61 -0.49
C SER A 233 10.31 -2.97 -1.77
N GLY A 234 11.04 -3.64 -2.65
CA GLY A 234 10.52 -4.12 -3.94
C GLY A 234 11.65 -4.45 -4.90
N ASN A 235 11.51 -4.02 -6.16
CA ASN A 235 12.44 -4.34 -7.25
C ASN A 235 12.68 -3.08 -8.08
N ASP A 236 13.90 -2.87 -8.55
CA ASP A 236 14.22 -1.70 -9.39
C ASP A 236 13.66 -1.83 -10.81
N LEU A 237 13.60 -3.06 -11.32
CA LEU A 237 12.92 -3.44 -12.55
C LEU A 237 12.76 -4.97 -12.62
N THR A 238 11.54 -5.47 -12.87
CA THR A 238 11.26 -6.91 -12.97
C THR A 238 10.07 -7.24 -13.86
N LYS A 239 9.99 -8.49 -14.31
CA LYS A 239 8.79 -9.12 -14.90
C LYS A 239 8.34 -10.28 -14.00
N VAL A 240 7.04 -10.58 -14.00
CA VAL A 240 6.43 -11.56 -13.09
C VAL A 240 5.58 -12.55 -13.89
N ALA A 241 5.97 -13.83 -13.91
CA ALA A 241 5.23 -14.89 -14.60
C ALA A 241 5.53 -16.28 -13.99
N GLU A 242 4.55 -17.19 -13.97
CA GLU A 242 4.69 -18.54 -13.39
C GLU A 242 5.51 -19.49 -14.27
N LYS A 243 5.24 -19.48 -15.59
CA LYS A 243 5.85 -20.38 -16.58
C LYS A 243 6.42 -19.61 -17.75
N VAL A 244 7.75 -19.55 -17.76
CA VAL A 244 8.55 -19.09 -18.90
C VAL A 244 8.68 -20.27 -19.86
N ASP A 245 7.77 -20.40 -20.82
CA ASP A 245 8.12 -21.11 -22.04
C ASP A 245 9.03 -20.18 -22.86
N ILE A 246 10.24 -20.69 -23.14
CA ILE A 246 11.49 -20.03 -23.57
C ILE A 246 11.39 -19.17 -24.85
N ILE A 247 10.20 -19.06 -25.47
CA ILE A 247 10.05 -18.51 -26.82
C ILE A 247 9.57 -17.05 -26.84
N ASN A 248 9.05 -16.48 -25.74
CA ASN A 248 8.47 -15.12 -25.75
C ASN A 248 8.79 -14.28 -24.49
N GLU A 249 9.76 -14.69 -23.67
CA GLU A 249 10.06 -14.06 -22.37
C GLU A 249 10.61 -12.62 -22.49
N ASP A 250 11.25 -12.30 -23.62
CA ASP A 250 11.82 -10.97 -23.90
C ASP A 250 10.76 -9.92 -24.22
N ASN A 251 9.53 -10.35 -24.54
CA ASN A 251 8.43 -9.47 -24.91
C ASN A 251 7.51 -9.12 -23.73
N LEU A 252 7.71 -9.73 -22.56
CA LEU A 252 6.94 -9.36 -21.37
C LEU A 252 7.37 -8.00 -20.88
N THR A 253 6.38 -7.23 -20.46
CA THR A 253 6.60 -5.91 -19.90
C THR A 253 7.25 -5.98 -18.52
N LEU A 254 8.33 -5.23 -18.35
CA LEU A 254 8.99 -5.03 -17.06
C LEU A 254 8.40 -3.81 -16.35
N ASN A 255 8.45 -3.82 -15.02
CA ASN A 255 8.06 -2.69 -14.21
C ASN A 255 8.86 -2.68 -12.89
N TYR A 256 8.99 -1.49 -12.32
CA TYR A 256 9.41 -1.26 -10.95
C TYR A 256 8.33 -1.78 -10.00
N LEU A 257 8.74 -2.22 -8.80
CA LEU A 257 7.82 -2.61 -7.73
C LEU A 257 8.24 -1.89 -6.46
N VAL A 258 7.28 -1.35 -5.72
CA VAL A 258 7.54 -0.72 -4.42
C VAL A 258 6.34 -0.82 -3.51
N GLU A 259 6.61 -1.06 -2.24
CA GLU A 259 5.65 -0.80 -1.18
C GLU A 259 6.34 -0.21 0.06
N GLN A 260 5.59 0.60 0.82
CA GLN A 260 6.00 0.93 2.18
C GLN A 260 5.60 -0.23 3.11
N ILE A 261 6.58 -0.80 3.79
CA ILE A 261 6.41 -1.98 4.62
C ILE A 261 5.86 -1.57 5.99
N PRO A 262 4.67 -2.06 6.38
CA PRO A 262 4.14 -1.77 7.70
C PRO A 262 4.89 -2.57 8.78
N ASP A 263 4.98 -1.98 9.98
CA ASP A 263 5.51 -2.66 11.16
C ASP A 263 4.71 -3.94 11.46
N VAL A 264 5.39 -4.95 12.02
CA VAL A 264 4.79 -6.25 12.38
C VAL A 264 3.53 -6.12 13.23
N SER A 265 3.38 -5.06 14.04
CA SER A 265 2.15 -4.77 14.81
C SER A 265 0.90 -4.51 13.98
N HIS A 266 1.04 -4.18 12.69
CA HIS A 266 -0.07 -3.97 11.77
C HIS A 266 -0.39 -5.21 10.91
N TRP A 267 0.40 -6.28 11.05
CA TRP A 267 0.17 -7.52 10.33
C TRP A 267 -1.06 -8.26 10.91
N GLY A 268 -1.62 -9.20 10.14
CA GLY A 268 -2.82 -9.93 10.52
C GLY A 268 -2.77 -11.40 10.14
N THR A 269 -3.88 -12.10 10.33
CA THR A 269 -3.94 -13.56 10.19
C THR A 269 -4.94 -14.05 9.15
N ARG A 270 -5.78 -13.14 8.61
CA ARG A 270 -6.77 -13.48 7.59
C ARG A 270 -6.69 -12.53 6.42
N PHE A 271 -6.56 -13.08 5.22
CA PHE A 271 -6.44 -12.33 3.98
C PHE A 271 -7.32 -12.93 2.90
N TYR A 272 -7.79 -12.05 2.01
CA TYR A 272 -8.64 -12.37 0.88
C TYR A 272 -8.11 -11.62 -0.33
N LEU A 273 -7.62 -12.35 -1.34
CA LEU A 273 -6.96 -11.79 -2.50
C LEU A 273 -7.77 -12.11 -3.75
N ALA A 274 -8.13 -11.06 -4.50
CA ALA A 274 -8.89 -11.15 -5.73
C ALA A 274 -7.96 -11.04 -6.96
N PRO A 275 -8.23 -11.76 -8.05
CA PRO A 275 -7.49 -11.64 -9.30
C PRO A 275 -7.79 -10.32 -10.01
N PHE A 276 -6.83 -9.84 -10.81
CA PHE A 276 -7.10 -8.80 -11.81
C PHE A 276 -7.57 -9.45 -13.12
N ILE A 277 -8.79 -9.16 -13.54
CA ILE A 277 -9.39 -9.74 -14.75
C ILE A 277 -9.70 -8.63 -15.75
N SER A 278 -8.91 -8.53 -16.83
CA SER A 278 -9.17 -7.54 -17.88
C SER A 278 -10.53 -7.78 -18.55
N SER A 279 -11.20 -6.72 -19.02
CA SER A 279 -12.57 -6.80 -19.55
C SER A 279 -12.74 -7.74 -20.75
N ASN A 280 -11.66 -7.99 -21.51
CA ASN A 280 -11.63 -8.90 -22.66
C ASN A 280 -10.80 -10.17 -22.40
N ASN A 281 -10.38 -10.40 -21.15
CA ASN A 281 -9.48 -11.47 -20.69
C ASN A 281 -8.08 -11.53 -21.36
N SER A 282 -7.88 -10.91 -22.52
CA SER A 282 -6.65 -11.03 -23.33
C SER A 282 -5.42 -10.40 -22.67
N ASP A 283 -5.63 -9.55 -21.67
CA ASP A 283 -4.57 -8.90 -20.91
C ASP A 283 -4.55 -9.37 -19.44
N SER A 284 -5.04 -10.58 -19.15
CA SER A 284 -4.99 -11.13 -17.78
C SER A 284 -3.74 -12.01 -17.58
N SER A 285 -3.15 -11.95 -16.40
CA SER A 285 -1.94 -12.71 -16.04
C SER A 285 -2.13 -13.40 -14.69
N ASP A 286 -1.48 -14.55 -14.53
CA ASP A 286 -1.34 -15.17 -13.22
C ASP A 286 -0.61 -14.21 -12.29
N TYR A 287 -0.95 -14.26 -10.99
CA TYR A 287 -0.36 -13.37 -10.00
C TYR A 287 0.36 -14.18 -8.92
N GLN A 288 1.35 -13.59 -8.29
CA GLN A 288 2.08 -14.22 -7.20
C GLN A 288 1.57 -13.70 -5.85
N VAL A 289 1.32 -14.62 -4.94
CA VAL A 289 1.15 -14.34 -3.52
C VAL A 289 2.48 -14.58 -2.83
N LYS A 290 3.07 -13.52 -2.26
CA LYS A 290 4.32 -13.57 -1.49
C LYS A 290 3.99 -13.34 -0.01
N ILE A 291 4.37 -14.29 0.84
CA ILE A 291 4.06 -14.29 2.27
C ILE A 291 5.36 -14.20 3.06
N VAL A 292 5.38 -13.38 4.12
CA VAL A 292 6.49 -13.29 5.08
C VAL A 292 5.96 -13.53 6.49
N CYS A 293 6.63 -14.38 7.25
CA CYS A 293 6.24 -14.80 8.59
C CYS A 293 6.92 -13.96 9.68
N SER A 294 6.15 -13.42 10.64
CA SER A 294 6.71 -12.62 11.74
C SER A 294 7.25 -13.46 12.90
N ASN A 295 6.77 -14.69 13.05
CA ASN A 295 7.08 -15.59 14.17
C ASN A 295 7.53 -16.99 13.70
N PRO A 296 8.46 -17.63 14.42
CA PRO A 296 8.70 -19.07 14.30
C PRO A 296 7.43 -19.88 14.58
N GLY A 297 7.27 -21.03 13.94
CA GLY A 297 6.12 -21.92 14.17
C GLY A 297 4.82 -21.39 13.56
N THR A 298 4.92 -20.54 12.53
CA THR A 298 3.74 -20.04 11.81
C THR A 298 3.25 -21.11 10.83
N ASN A 299 2.01 -21.54 11.00
CA ASN A 299 1.26 -22.38 10.08
C ASN A 299 0.33 -21.48 9.27
N ILE A 300 0.39 -21.61 7.94
CA ILE A 300 -0.44 -20.88 7.00
C ILE A 300 -1.23 -21.89 6.19
N VAL A 301 -2.52 -21.63 5.98
CA VAL A 301 -3.42 -22.43 5.15
C VAL A 301 -3.92 -21.56 4.00
N LEU A 302 -3.74 -22.03 2.76
CA LEU A 302 -4.22 -21.36 1.54
C LEU A 302 -5.42 -22.13 1.00
N TYR A 303 -6.52 -21.42 0.81
CA TYR A 303 -7.74 -21.92 0.19
C TYR A 303 -7.81 -21.39 -1.24
N LEU A 304 -7.39 -22.21 -2.20
CA LEU A 304 -7.36 -21.88 -3.62
C LEU A 304 -8.19 -22.86 -4.47
N TYR A 305 -8.12 -24.14 -4.13
CA TYR A 305 -8.86 -25.23 -4.76
C TYR A 305 -9.69 -25.98 -3.72
N ASP A 306 -10.37 -27.06 -4.12
CA ASP A 306 -11.20 -27.88 -3.22
C ASP A 306 -10.41 -28.44 -2.03
N GLN A 307 -9.10 -28.66 -2.21
CA GLN A 307 -8.20 -29.06 -1.14
C GLN A 307 -7.27 -27.90 -0.77
N PRO A 308 -7.24 -27.48 0.51
CA PRO A 308 -6.34 -26.43 0.96
C PRO A 308 -4.90 -26.93 0.98
N SER A 309 -3.95 -26.01 0.76
CA SER A 309 -2.52 -26.27 0.95
C SER A 309 -2.03 -25.62 2.24
N SER A 310 -0.92 -26.14 2.80
CA SER A 310 -0.32 -25.61 4.01
C SER A 310 1.15 -25.23 3.81
N ILE A 311 1.57 -24.19 4.53
CA ILE A 311 2.94 -23.70 4.57
C ILE A 311 3.35 -23.59 6.03
N PHE A 312 4.55 -24.06 6.36
CA PHE A 312 5.14 -23.92 7.68
C PHE A 312 6.37 -23.01 7.64
N CYS A 313 6.40 -22.02 8.50
CA CYS A 313 7.54 -21.14 8.73
C CYS A 313 8.23 -21.52 10.04
N SER A 314 9.49 -21.95 9.94
CA SER A 314 10.29 -22.35 11.09
C SER A 314 10.90 -21.14 11.81
N ASN A 315 11.10 -20.02 11.12
CA ASN A 315 11.75 -18.81 11.63
C ASN A 315 10.97 -17.55 11.27
N SER A 316 11.17 -16.48 12.04
CA SER A 316 10.80 -15.14 11.60
C SER A 316 11.57 -14.73 10.34
N GLY A 317 10.92 -14.03 9.43
CA GLY A 317 11.46 -13.69 8.12
C GLY A 317 11.44 -14.85 7.12
N ASP A 318 10.98 -16.05 7.51
CA ASP A 318 10.68 -17.08 6.51
C ASP A 318 9.60 -16.60 5.56
N SER A 319 9.77 -16.95 4.29
CA SER A 319 8.94 -16.46 3.22
C SER A 319 8.54 -17.56 2.26
N ASN A 320 7.34 -17.48 1.70
CA ASN A 320 6.86 -18.39 0.68
C ASN A 320 6.27 -17.62 -0.51
N LYS A 321 6.27 -18.23 -1.69
CA LYS A 321 5.63 -17.69 -2.89
C LYS A 321 4.76 -18.76 -3.53
N THR A 322 3.56 -18.39 -3.93
CA THR A 322 2.63 -19.26 -4.68
C THR A 322 2.07 -18.47 -5.86
N PHE A 323 2.14 -19.03 -7.06
CA PHE A 323 1.45 -18.46 -8.22
C PHE A 323 0.00 -18.93 -8.24
N ILE A 324 -0.89 -17.99 -8.55
CA ILE A 324 -2.33 -18.18 -8.57
C ILE A 324 -2.82 -17.89 -9.99
N PRO A 325 -3.64 -18.77 -10.58
CA PRO A 325 -4.20 -18.54 -11.90
C PRO A 325 -4.97 -17.22 -11.98
N TYR A 326 -4.87 -16.51 -13.11
CA TYR A 326 -5.46 -15.19 -13.34
C TYR A 326 -6.96 -15.07 -13.07
N ASN A 327 -7.69 -16.18 -12.99
CA ASN A 327 -9.14 -16.23 -12.79
C ASN A 327 -9.55 -16.81 -11.42
N LYS A 328 -8.60 -16.97 -10.50
CA LYS A 328 -8.84 -17.51 -9.16
C LYS A 328 -8.60 -16.46 -8.10
N ALA A 329 -9.40 -16.53 -7.04
CA ALA A 329 -9.18 -15.80 -5.80
C ALA A 329 -8.66 -16.77 -4.73
N VAL A 330 -7.97 -16.26 -3.72
CA VAL A 330 -7.39 -17.07 -2.64
C VAL A 330 -7.68 -16.46 -1.27
N SER A 331 -8.05 -17.32 -0.32
CA SER A 331 -8.14 -16.98 1.10
C SER A 331 -6.93 -17.54 1.83
N ILE A 332 -6.40 -16.80 2.81
CA ILE A 332 -5.21 -17.19 3.56
C ILE A 332 -5.50 -17.04 5.04
N HIS A 333 -5.33 -18.12 5.80
CA HIS A 333 -5.43 -18.13 7.26
C HIS A 333 -4.10 -18.52 7.90
N SER A 334 -3.74 -17.89 9.01
CA SER A 334 -2.56 -18.27 9.79
C SER A 334 -2.81 -18.24 11.30
N ASN A 335 -1.96 -18.94 12.06
CA ASN A 335 -2.00 -18.91 13.53
C ASN A 335 -1.23 -17.72 14.14
N TYR A 336 -0.32 -17.09 13.38
CA TYR A 336 0.43 -15.90 13.77
C TYR A 336 0.38 -14.83 12.68
N PRO A 337 0.57 -13.54 13.02
CA PRO A 337 0.56 -12.46 12.04
C PRO A 337 1.58 -12.66 10.90
N ILE A 338 1.14 -12.44 9.66
CA ILE A 338 1.96 -12.53 8.45
C ILE A 338 1.80 -11.25 7.61
N LEU A 339 2.80 -10.95 6.78
CA LEU A 339 2.68 -9.98 5.70
C LEU A 339 2.33 -10.72 4.43
N VAL A 340 1.34 -10.23 3.68
CA VAL A 340 0.97 -10.77 2.37
C VAL A 340 1.08 -9.67 1.34
N ALA A 341 1.90 -9.90 0.32
CA ALA A 341 1.95 -9.08 -0.88
C ALA A 341 1.31 -9.83 -2.05
N GLN A 342 0.48 -9.13 -2.82
CA GLN A 342 -0.02 -9.60 -4.10
C GLN A 342 0.78 -8.90 -5.19
N ILE A 343 1.42 -9.69 -6.05
CA ILE A 343 2.22 -9.20 -7.17
C ILE A 343 1.50 -9.61 -8.45
N PHE A 344 0.88 -8.64 -9.11
CA PHE A 344 0.17 -8.84 -10.38
C PHE A 344 1.18 -9.17 -11.49
N GLY A 345 0.88 -10.16 -12.31
CA GLY A 345 1.81 -10.66 -13.32
C GLY A 345 2.00 -9.72 -14.51
N SER A 346 3.14 -9.86 -15.18
CA SER A 346 3.42 -9.22 -16.48
C SER A 346 2.53 -9.79 -17.58
N THR A 347 2.17 -8.94 -18.54
CA THR A 347 1.67 -9.33 -19.85
C THR A 347 2.54 -8.69 -20.94
N PHE A 348 2.13 -8.78 -22.20
CA PHE A 348 2.79 -8.09 -23.31
C PHE A 348 2.50 -6.58 -23.35
N THR A 349 1.47 -6.13 -22.65
CA THR A 349 0.99 -4.73 -22.68
C THR A 349 1.00 -4.05 -21.32
N ARG A 350 1.09 -4.82 -20.23
CA ARG A 350 1.06 -4.34 -18.85
C ARG A 350 2.21 -4.92 -18.03
N GLY A 351 2.97 -4.05 -17.38
CA GLY A 351 3.99 -4.44 -16.41
C GLY A 351 3.39 -4.98 -15.11
N PRO A 352 4.17 -5.67 -14.27
CA PRO A 352 3.70 -6.13 -12.97
C PRO A 352 3.50 -4.95 -12.01
N SER A 353 2.70 -5.13 -10.96
CA SER A 353 2.56 -4.18 -9.86
C SER A 353 2.43 -4.95 -8.54
N MET A 354 2.74 -4.31 -7.43
CA MET A 354 2.72 -4.95 -6.12
C MET A 354 1.80 -4.20 -5.15
N ALA A 355 0.96 -4.94 -4.42
CA ALA A 355 0.17 -4.40 -3.33
C ALA A 355 0.43 -5.15 -2.02
N ILE A 356 0.69 -4.46 -0.91
CA ILE A 356 0.53 -5.06 0.43
C ILE A 356 -0.96 -5.24 0.69
N ILE A 357 -1.40 -6.47 0.94
CA ILE A 357 -2.81 -6.77 1.16
C ILE A 357 -3.17 -6.52 2.62
N THR A 358 -4.17 -5.65 2.82
CA THR A 358 -4.71 -5.36 4.16
C THR A 358 -5.36 -6.63 4.72
N PRO A 359 -4.95 -7.10 5.92
CA PRO A 359 -5.64 -8.19 6.59
C PRO A 359 -7.04 -7.77 7.04
N VAL A 360 -7.94 -8.74 7.20
CA VAL A 360 -9.32 -8.51 7.64
C VAL A 360 -9.38 -7.75 8.97
N GLU A 361 -8.45 -8.02 9.87
CA GLU A 361 -8.33 -7.35 11.18
C GLU A 361 -8.12 -5.83 11.05
N LYS A 362 -7.63 -5.36 9.89
CA LYS A 362 -7.31 -3.97 9.61
C LYS A 362 -8.19 -3.35 8.51
N PHE A 363 -9.30 -4.00 8.15
CA PHE A 363 -10.32 -3.40 7.30
C PHE A 363 -10.94 -2.15 7.93
N ASN A 364 -11.41 -1.23 7.08
CA ASN A 364 -12.10 -0.01 7.49
C ASN A 364 -13.50 0.07 6.88
N SER A 365 -14.32 0.96 7.43
CA SER A 365 -15.65 1.32 6.94
C SER A 365 -15.64 2.55 6.02
N PHE A 366 -14.49 3.22 5.90
CA PHE A 366 -14.29 4.42 5.12
C PHE A 366 -12.86 4.45 4.56
N TYR A 367 -12.72 4.89 3.31
CA TYR A 367 -11.45 5.03 2.60
C TYR A 367 -11.49 6.28 1.73
N THR A 368 -10.39 7.04 1.71
CA THR A 368 -10.12 8.04 0.67
C THR A 368 -8.83 7.69 -0.03
N PHE A 369 -8.84 7.62 -1.35
CA PHE A 369 -7.67 7.27 -2.16
C PHE A 369 -7.68 8.03 -3.49
N SER A 370 -6.54 8.13 -4.14
CA SER A 370 -6.38 8.91 -5.36
C SER A 370 -5.77 8.09 -6.48
N THR A 371 -6.39 8.08 -7.65
CA THR A 371 -5.81 7.39 -8.81
C THR A 371 -4.61 8.16 -9.36
N ALA A 372 -3.76 7.47 -10.15
CA ALA A 372 -2.69 8.13 -10.90
C ALA A 372 -3.26 9.18 -11.87
N TYR A 373 -2.52 10.27 -12.09
CA TYR A 373 -2.91 11.36 -12.98
C TYR A 373 -2.49 11.11 -14.43
N SER A 374 -3.43 11.30 -15.38
CA SER A 374 -3.20 11.28 -16.82
C SER A 374 -2.82 12.67 -17.33
N GLU A 375 -1.54 12.88 -17.61
CA GLU A 375 -1.01 14.21 -17.95
C GLU A 375 -1.34 14.66 -19.38
N SER A 376 -1.39 13.71 -20.31
CA SER A 376 -1.58 14.00 -21.73
C SER A 376 -2.43 12.92 -22.40
N ALA A 377 -2.85 13.17 -23.64
CA ALA A 377 -3.54 12.16 -24.43
C ALA A 377 -2.73 10.86 -24.59
N ASP A 378 -1.40 10.95 -24.51
CA ASP A 378 -0.47 9.83 -24.70
C ASP A 378 -0.12 9.09 -23.40
N ILE A 379 -0.53 9.60 -22.24
CA ILE A 379 -0.31 8.98 -20.93
C ILE A 379 -1.66 8.95 -20.22
N GLN A 380 -2.45 7.92 -20.52
CA GLN A 380 -3.75 7.70 -19.91
C GLN A 380 -3.73 6.42 -19.08
N PHE A 381 -4.46 6.42 -17.97
CA PHE A 381 -4.61 5.24 -17.13
C PHE A 381 -6.03 4.68 -17.15
N ASN A 382 -6.13 3.36 -17.07
CA ASN A 382 -7.29 2.69 -16.50
C ASN A 382 -7.09 2.56 -15.00
N HIS A 383 -8.17 2.69 -14.23
CA HIS A 383 -8.14 2.59 -12.79
C HIS A 383 -9.17 1.60 -12.32
N TYR A 384 -8.81 0.82 -11.31
CA TYR A 384 -9.68 -0.19 -10.73
C TYR A 384 -9.54 -0.22 -9.22
N ILE A 385 -10.55 -0.78 -8.56
CA ILE A 385 -10.45 -1.23 -7.17
C ILE A 385 -10.90 -2.67 -7.06
N HIS A 386 -10.20 -3.44 -6.26
CA HIS A 386 -10.71 -4.67 -5.67
C HIS A 386 -11.39 -4.34 -4.35
N ILE A 387 -12.60 -4.87 -4.17
CA ILE A 387 -13.35 -4.73 -2.93
C ILE A 387 -13.55 -6.12 -2.35
N VAL A 388 -13.26 -6.27 -1.05
CA VAL A 388 -13.59 -7.46 -0.28
C VAL A 388 -14.55 -7.06 0.84
N SER A 389 -15.74 -7.64 0.86
CA SER A 389 -16.77 -7.33 1.85
C SER A 389 -17.53 -8.59 2.23
N THR A 390 -18.23 -8.58 3.36
CA THR A 390 -19.25 -9.61 3.60
C THR A 390 -20.42 -9.41 2.64
N PHE A 391 -21.05 -10.52 2.19
CA PHE A 391 -22.10 -10.48 1.17
C PHE A 391 -23.28 -9.57 1.54
N ASN A 392 -23.72 -9.60 2.80
CA ASN A 392 -24.84 -8.80 3.30
C ASN A 392 -24.58 -7.29 3.27
N GLU A 393 -23.31 -6.89 3.26
CA GLU A 393 -22.88 -5.50 3.32
C GLU A 393 -22.62 -4.88 1.94
N THR A 394 -22.59 -5.69 0.89
CA THR A 394 -22.32 -5.24 -0.49
C THR A 394 -23.28 -4.14 -0.96
N LYS A 395 -24.56 -4.21 -0.59
CA LYS A 395 -25.60 -3.21 -0.90
C LYS A 395 -25.43 -1.87 -0.17
N ASN A 396 -24.63 -1.84 0.89
CA ASN A 396 -24.39 -0.65 1.72
C ASN A 396 -23.12 0.10 1.32
N LEU A 397 -22.35 -0.44 0.37
CA LEU A 397 -21.15 0.20 -0.14
C LEU A 397 -21.52 1.39 -1.05
N ARG A 398 -20.78 2.48 -0.89
CA ARG A 398 -20.96 3.74 -1.60
C ARG A 398 -19.61 4.21 -2.13
N LEU A 399 -19.58 4.63 -3.39
CA LEU A 399 -18.44 5.31 -4.02
C LEU A 399 -18.86 6.75 -4.33
N ASN A 400 -18.17 7.72 -3.75
CA ASN A 400 -18.50 9.15 -3.81
C ASN A 400 -19.98 9.41 -3.51
N ASP A 401 -20.45 8.84 -2.39
CA ASP A 401 -21.83 8.91 -1.90
C ASP A 401 -22.90 8.29 -2.81
N ARG A 402 -22.50 7.60 -3.89
CA ARG A 402 -23.40 6.88 -4.79
C ARG A 402 -23.34 5.39 -4.53
N GLU A 403 -24.48 4.71 -4.65
CA GLU A 403 -24.52 3.25 -4.62
C GLU A 403 -23.63 2.68 -5.73
N ILE A 404 -22.78 1.71 -5.36
CA ILE A 404 -22.12 0.90 -6.36
C ILE A 404 -23.20 0.10 -7.11
N ALA A 405 -23.12 0.05 -8.44
CA ALA A 405 -24.22 -0.42 -9.28
C ALA A 405 -24.73 -1.82 -8.86
N GLN A 406 -26.05 -1.99 -8.80
CA GLN A 406 -26.66 -3.29 -8.42
C GLN A 406 -26.32 -4.42 -9.42
N SER A 407 -25.87 -4.08 -10.63
CA SER A 407 -25.43 -5.04 -11.66
C SER A 407 -24.02 -5.59 -11.44
N ILE A 408 -23.32 -5.18 -10.38
CA ILE A 408 -21.98 -5.70 -10.05
C ILE A 408 -22.10 -7.17 -9.66
N LYS A 409 -21.38 -8.05 -10.37
CA LYS A 409 -21.28 -9.46 -10.04
C LYS A 409 -20.26 -9.65 -8.92
N TRP A 410 -20.74 -10.08 -7.76
CA TRP A 410 -19.89 -10.52 -6.64
C TRP A 410 -19.50 -11.98 -6.79
N SER A 411 -18.24 -12.28 -6.51
CA SER A 411 -17.67 -13.62 -6.58
C SER A 411 -17.30 -14.12 -5.19
N SER A 412 -17.56 -15.39 -4.92
CA SER A 412 -17.19 -16.03 -3.65
C SER A 412 -15.73 -16.49 -3.66
N PHE A 413 -15.16 -16.63 -2.47
CA PHE A 413 -13.91 -17.35 -2.24
C PHE A 413 -14.17 -18.85 -2.10
N THR A 414 -13.12 -19.66 -2.29
CA THR A 414 -13.20 -21.13 -2.28
C THR A 414 -13.34 -21.74 -0.89
N ASP A 415 -13.06 -20.98 0.17
CA ASP A 415 -13.21 -21.38 1.57
C ASP A 415 -14.66 -21.36 2.08
N ASN A 416 -15.64 -21.09 1.20
CA ASN A 416 -17.04 -20.85 1.56
C ASN A 416 -17.21 -19.79 2.67
N SER A 417 -16.30 -18.82 2.75
CA SER A 417 -16.42 -17.72 3.68
C SER A 417 -17.61 -16.82 3.35
N THR A 418 -18.00 -16.00 4.34
CA THR A 418 -19.01 -14.94 4.15
C THR A 418 -18.50 -13.77 3.30
N TYR A 419 -17.19 -13.75 3.02
CA TYR A 419 -16.55 -12.72 2.22
C TYR A 419 -16.76 -12.99 0.74
N VAL A 420 -16.98 -11.91 0.01
CA VAL A 420 -17.10 -11.89 -1.43
C VAL A 420 -16.24 -10.75 -1.96
N TRP A 421 -15.90 -10.84 -3.24
CA TRP A 421 -15.11 -9.82 -3.90
C TRP A 421 -15.72 -9.38 -5.22
N CYS A 422 -15.40 -8.16 -5.62
CA CYS A 422 -15.62 -7.66 -6.96
C CYS A 422 -14.47 -6.71 -7.37
N MET A 423 -14.36 -6.47 -8.68
CA MET A 423 -13.49 -5.44 -9.24
C MET A 423 -14.36 -4.37 -9.90
N LEU A 424 -14.09 -3.10 -9.61
CA LEU A 424 -14.78 -1.96 -10.23
C LEU A 424 -13.81 -1.07 -10.97
N GLN A 425 -14.16 -0.67 -12.18
CA GLN A 425 -13.44 0.38 -12.90
C GLN A 425 -13.82 1.75 -12.34
N LEU A 426 -12.82 2.61 -12.20
CA LEU A 426 -12.93 3.95 -11.64
C LEU A 426 -12.67 5.02 -12.69
N ARG A 427 -13.19 6.21 -12.41
CA ARG A 427 -12.73 7.43 -13.09
C ARG A 427 -11.45 7.91 -12.42
N GLU A 428 -10.65 8.62 -13.18
CA GLU A 428 -9.51 9.33 -12.62
C GLU A 428 -9.96 10.34 -11.57
N GLY A 429 -9.20 10.47 -10.49
CA GLY A 429 -9.38 11.50 -9.48
C GLY A 429 -9.31 10.95 -8.05
N LEU A 430 -9.60 11.86 -7.13
CA LEU A 430 -9.80 11.55 -5.72
C LEU A 430 -11.12 10.80 -5.56
N GLN A 431 -11.11 9.72 -4.79
CA GLN A 431 -12.24 8.83 -4.59
C GLN A 431 -12.46 8.65 -3.09
N ALA A 432 -13.72 8.56 -2.69
CA ALA A 432 -14.13 8.19 -1.34
C ALA A 432 -15.03 6.96 -1.40
N MET A 433 -14.67 5.91 -0.68
CA MET A 433 -15.48 4.71 -0.57
C MET A 433 -15.88 4.48 0.88
N HIS A 434 -17.14 4.18 1.14
CA HIS A 434 -17.62 3.94 2.49
C HIS A 434 -18.77 2.95 2.54
N ASN A 435 -19.00 2.39 3.72
CA ASN A 435 -20.17 1.57 4.01
C ASN A 435 -21.16 2.40 4.85
N SER A 436 -22.41 2.54 4.39
CA SER A 436 -23.44 3.31 5.09
C SER A 436 -23.82 2.74 6.46
N ASN A 437 -23.63 1.44 6.67
CA ASN A 437 -23.81 0.76 7.95
C ASN A 437 -22.56 0.78 8.83
N LYS A 438 -21.47 1.41 8.37
CA LYS A 438 -20.16 1.45 9.06
C LYS A 438 -19.52 0.08 9.27
N MET A 439 -19.92 -0.90 8.47
CA MET A 439 -19.29 -2.22 8.48
C MET A 439 -17.97 -2.18 7.71
N GLN A 440 -16.99 -2.96 8.18
CA GLN A 440 -15.64 -2.99 7.63
C GLN A 440 -15.59 -3.80 6.32
N PHE A 441 -14.78 -3.32 5.39
CA PHE A 441 -14.47 -3.97 4.10
C PHE A 441 -13.03 -3.62 3.71
N GLY A 442 -12.44 -4.36 2.79
CA GLY A 442 -11.09 -4.11 2.26
C GLY A 442 -11.14 -3.49 0.87
N VAL A 443 -10.18 -2.60 0.58
CA VAL A 443 -10.02 -1.98 -0.74
C VAL A 443 -8.54 -1.99 -1.16
N THR A 444 -8.27 -2.50 -2.35
CA THR A 444 -6.97 -2.40 -3.03
C THR A 444 -7.17 -1.62 -4.32
N VAL A 445 -6.33 -0.62 -4.58
CA VAL A 445 -6.38 0.20 -5.80
C VAL A 445 -5.39 -0.35 -6.81
N LEU A 446 -5.78 -0.35 -8.07
CA LEU A 446 -4.96 -0.79 -9.19
C LEU A 446 -5.10 0.18 -10.36
N GLY A 447 -4.11 0.19 -11.24
CA GLY A 447 -4.23 0.82 -12.54
C GLY A 447 -3.15 0.41 -13.52
N ASP A 448 -3.41 0.67 -14.79
CA ASP A 448 -2.52 0.35 -15.90
C ASP A 448 -2.61 1.42 -16.97
N SER A 449 -1.49 1.68 -17.63
CA SER A 449 -1.42 2.60 -18.76
C SER A 449 -2.22 2.06 -19.95
N LYS A 450 -3.12 2.88 -20.51
CA LYS A 450 -3.83 2.59 -21.76
C LYS A 450 -2.93 2.63 -22.98
N THR A 451 -1.85 3.40 -22.91
CA THR A 451 -0.86 3.54 -23.98
C THR A 451 0.33 2.64 -23.69
N ALA A 452 1.07 2.24 -24.72
CA ALA A 452 2.16 1.26 -24.69
C ALA A 452 3.41 1.65 -23.86
N LYS A 453 3.25 2.52 -22.86
CA LYS A 453 4.28 2.93 -21.89
C LYS A 453 4.32 2.05 -20.64
N TYR A 454 3.69 0.87 -20.66
CA TYR A 454 4.03 -0.30 -19.82
C TYR A 454 3.85 -0.18 -18.29
N CYS A 455 3.59 1.02 -17.79
CA CYS A 455 3.42 1.37 -16.39
C CYS A 455 2.08 0.84 -15.84
N SER A 456 2.16 0.12 -14.73
CA SER A 456 1.03 -0.28 -13.91
C SER A 456 1.33 0.03 -12.45
N TYR A 457 0.30 0.15 -11.63
CA TYR A 457 0.48 0.40 -10.21
C TYR A 457 -0.57 -0.35 -9.41
N ALA A 458 -0.23 -0.68 -8.17
CA ALA A 458 -1.18 -1.18 -7.20
C ALA A 458 -0.78 -0.73 -5.79
N TYR A 459 -1.76 -0.55 -4.91
CA TYR A 459 -1.49 -0.28 -3.49
C TYR A 459 -2.74 -0.54 -2.66
N SER A 460 -2.57 -0.75 -1.35
CA SER A 460 -3.71 -0.78 -0.43
C SER A 460 -4.33 0.61 -0.27
N ALA A 461 -5.66 0.72 -0.32
CA ALA A 461 -6.33 1.99 -0.06
C ALA A 461 -6.27 2.41 1.42
N GLY A 462 -5.90 1.51 2.34
CA GLY A 462 -5.83 1.84 3.76
C GLY A 462 -5.49 0.65 4.65
N LEU A 463 -4.85 0.97 5.77
CA LEU A 463 -4.50 0.04 6.83
C LEU A 463 -4.93 0.64 8.17
N CYS A 464 -5.91 0.02 8.85
CA CYS A 464 -6.30 0.47 10.19
C CYS A 464 -5.26 0.05 11.24
N SER A 465 -5.10 0.89 12.26
CA SER A 465 -4.41 0.54 13.51
C SER A 465 -5.34 -0.08 14.54
#